data_AF-A0A914QKV3-F1
#
_entry.id   AF-A0A914QKV3-F1
#
_cell.length_a   1.000
_cell.length_b   1.000
_cell.length_c   1.000
_cell.angle_alpha   90.00
_cell.angle_beta   90.00
_cell.angle_gamma   90.00
#
_symmetry.space_group_name_H-M   'P 1'
#
loop_
_entity.id
_entity.type
_entity.pdbx_description
1 polymer ?
#
loop_
_entity_poly.entity_id
_entity_poly.type
_entity_poly.pdbx_seq_one_letter_code
_entity_poly.pdbx_strand_id
1 'polypeptide(L)'
;MYFFVFVFLIVSLVPAQQSVVRNSPTDDPQSNAIGYLCSNETTQAWLDIVFVIDTSDAMSRRNFNSLVGQIATFMQPFTFGQTEKHTIRVAVITYGINVVEQYLLTDTTDFENFIDFLFDLSFNLQFDENGANAQGALQEAYYLLLSESSFRKPLIILIAASYDKAGFNGADKTANAIKNNGINIIVINFASSDGVLTNALQKISSPGFYYVSNQDNINSLIPFALTQINCFCPSGYIQFRYYNTAWKNYTNYAECLFGFSSDTLPTVATRVCKPGILVPITSQTKFDFIADHVLPHELPGKKKFTIGLHKSSSADEEWKWWGYNETEYSLGNYPSMFDIPNKEDNYGYFWNHYGFNWTLQTGNNVELPYICQLRACDAEYICDQTQAKKMLEKVY
;
A
#
# COMPACT_ATOMS: atom_id res chain seq x y z
N MET A 1 -0.94 -73.03 6.67
CA MET A 1 -0.78 -71.81 7.48
C MET A 1 -0.18 -70.75 6.57
N TYR A 2 -1.03 -69.99 5.87
CA TYR A 2 -0.61 -68.96 4.92
C TYR A 2 -0.60 -67.60 5.63
N PHE A 3 0.56 -66.97 5.72
CA PHE A 3 0.73 -65.62 6.25
C PHE A 3 0.44 -64.61 5.14
N PHE A 4 -0.63 -63.83 5.28
CA PHE A 4 -0.88 -62.64 4.47
C PHE A 4 -0.13 -61.46 5.10
N VAL A 5 0.86 -60.94 4.38
CA VAL A 5 1.53 -59.68 4.72
C VAL A 5 0.68 -58.55 4.16
N PHE A 6 0.03 -57.76 5.03
CA PHE A 6 -0.62 -56.51 4.64
C PHE A 6 0.45 -55.41 4.54
N VAL A 7 0.77 -55.00 3.31
CA VAL A 7 1.54 -53.79 3.04
C VAL A 7 0.57 -52.61 3.12
N PHE A 8 0.66 -51.82 4.19
CA PHE A 8 0.00 -50.52 4.26
C PHE A 8 0.77 -49.52 3.41
N LEU A 9 0.23 -49.19 2.24
CA LEU A 9 0.61 -47.99 1.48
C LEU A 9 0.13 -46.76 2.25
N ILE A 10 1.05 -46.05 2.90
CA ILE A 10 0.80 -44.69 3.39
C ILE A 10 0.85 -43.78 2.17
N VAL A 11 -0.32 -43.49 1.60
CA VAL A 11 -0.48 -42.38 0.65
C VAL A 11 -0.42 -41.10 1.48
N SER A 12 0.71 -40.41 1.42
CA SER A 12 0.83 -39.04 1.92
C SER A 12 -0.11 -38.14 1.14
N LEU A 13 -1.25 -37.82 1.76
CA LEU A 13 -2.11 -36.73 1.33
C LEU A 13 -1.35 -35.42 1.59
N VAL A 14 -0.57 -34.98 0.61
CA VAL A 14 -0.14 -33.58 0.51
C VAL A 14 -1.43 -32.79 0.30
N PRO A 15 -1.84 -31.88 1.21
CA PRO A 15 -2.96 -31.01 0.92
C PRO A 15 -2.60 -30.21 -0.32
N ALA A 16 -3.42 -30.33 -1.36
CA ALA A 16 -3.30 -29.56 -2.58
C ALA A 16 -3.24 -28.08 -2.17
N GLN A 17 -2.07 -27.45 -2.34
CA GLN A 17 -1.99 -26.00 -2.42
C GLN A 17 -3.01 -25.59 -3.49
N GLN A 18 -4.07 -24.90 -3.08
CA GLN A 18 -4.86 -24.13 -4.01
C GLN A 18 -3.86 -23.18 -4.68
N SER A 19 -3.59 -23.43 -5.96
CA SER A 19 -2.89 -22.49 -6.80
C SER A 19 -3.71 -21.20 -6.77
N VAL A 20 -3.21 -20.20 -6.05
CA VAL A 20 -3.65 -18.83 -6.23
C VAL A 20 -3.41 -18.54 -7.70
N VAL A 21 -4.50 -18.35 -8.43
CA VAL A 21 -4.47 -17.99 -9.85
C VAL A 21 -3.57 -16.76 -9.97
N ARG A 22 -2.43 -16.93 -10.64
CA ARG A 22 -1.56 -15.84 -11.09
C ARG A 22 -2.37 -14.99 -12.05
N ASN A 23 -2.92 -13.90 -11.56
CA ASN A 23 -3.23 -12.77 -12.41
C ASN A 23 -1.97 -11.90 -12.40
N SER A 24 -1.20 -11.95 -13.49
CA SER A 24 -0.47 -10.73 -13.88
C SER A 24 -1.50 -9.60 -13.87
N PRO A 25 -1.15 -8.37 -13.45
CA PRO A 25 -1.96 -7.21 -13.76
C PRO A 25 -1.90 -7.03 -15.28
N THR A 26 -2.76 -7.78 -15.98
CA THR A 26 -3.20 -7.42 -17.30
C THR A 26 -3.74 -6.02 -17.18
N ASP A 27 -3.36 -5.13 -18.09
CA ASP A 27 -3.89 -3.77 -18.17
C ASP A 27 -5.43 -3.73 -18.34
N ASP A 28 -6.11 -4.88 -18.43
CA ASP A 28 -7.56 -5.02 -18.33
C ASP A 28 -8.01 -5.18 -16.85
N PRO A 29 -8.84 -4.27 -16.31
CA PRO A 29 -9.53 -4.53 -15.06
C PRO A 29 -10.54 -5.64 -15.38
N GLN A 30 -10.20 -6.90 -15.04
CA GLN A 30 -11.06 -8.08 -15.25
C GLN A 30 -12.52 -7.70 -15.01
N SER A 31 -13.44 -8.22 -15.83
CA SER A 31 -14.84 -7.80 -15.99
C SER A 31 -15.72 -7.57 -14.74
N ASN A 32 -15.21 -7.81 -13.52
CA ASN A 32 -15.81 -7.53 -12.21
C ASN A 32 -14.94 -6.64 -11.28
N ALA A 33 -13.89 -5.99 -11.77
CA ALA A 33 -12.89 -5.33 -10.93
C ALA A 33 -13.33 -3.93 -10.48
N ILE A 34 -13.29 -3.69 -9.17
CA ILE A 34 -13.50 -2.38 -8.53
C ILE A 34 -12.51 -1.33 -9.06
N GLY A 35 -11.30 -1.77 -9.40
CA GLY A 35 -10.21 -1.04 -10.05
C GLY A 35 -9.02 -1.97 -10.29
N TYR A 36 -7.91 -1.44 -10.79
CA TYR A 36 -6.66 -2.19 -10.98
C TYR A 36 -6.05 -2.60 -9.65
N LEU A 37 -5.80 -3.90 -9.45
CA LEU A 37 -5.11 -4.37 -8.25
C LEU A 37 -3.61 -4.11 -8.35
N CYS A 38 -2.97 -3.79 -7.23
CA CYS A 38 -1.52 -3.76 -7.17
C CYS A 38 -0.95 -5.17 -7.26
N SER A 39 0.25 -5.30 -7.82
CA SER A 39 1.00 -6.56 -7.76
C SER A 39 1.28 -6.98 -6.32
N ASN A 40 1.12 -8.27 -6.04
CA ASN A 40 1.45 -8.91 -4.76
C ASN A 40 2.79 -9.66 -4.81
N GLU A 41 3.61 -9.44 -5.85
CA GLU A 41 4.90 -10.10 -6.04
C GLU A 41 5.95 -9.59 -5.03
N THR A 42 5.97 -10.22 -3.86
CA THR A 42 6.91 -9.92 -2.76
C THR A 42 8.39 -9.97 -3.17
N THR A 43 8.74 -10.86 -4.12
CA THR A 43 10.10 -10.98 -4.66
C THR A 43 10.56 -9.76 -5.46
N GLN A 44 9.63 -8.88 -5.84
CA GLN A 44 9.90 -7.67 -6.62
C GLN A 44 9.63 -6.37 -5.85
N ALA A 45 9.30 -6.45 -4.57
CA ALA A 45 9.10 -5.28 -3.72
C ALA A 45 10.37 -4.40 -3.62
N TRP A 46 10.20 -3.10 -3.40
CA TRP A 46 11.30 -2.16 -3.13
C TRP A 46 11.08 -1.38 -1.85
N LEU A 47 11.55 -1.91 -0.74
CA LEU A 47 11.29 -1.36 0.58
C LEU A 47 12.60 -1.10 1.32
N ASP A 48 12.65 0.00 2.05
CA ASP A 48 13.61 0.22 3.13
C ASP A 48 12.87 0.06 4.45
N ILE A 49 13.22 -0.98 5.21
CA ILE A 49 12.48 -1.40 6.41
C ILE A 49 13.37 -1.25 7.63
N VAL A 50 12.97 -0.40 8.58
CA VAL A 50 13.65 -0.32 9.89
C VAL A 50 12.84 -1.09 10.93
N PHE A 51 13.39 -2.20 11.42
CA PHE A 51 12.87 -2.90 12.58
C PHE A 51 13.31 -2.17 13.84
N VAL A 52 12.36 -1.70 14.63
CA VAL A 52 12.60 -1.04 15.92
C VAL A 52 12.10 -1.97 17.01
N ILE A 53 13.02 -2.63 17.70
CA ILE A 53 12.74 -3.76 18.58
C ILE A 53 12.92 -3.38 20.05
N ASP A 54 11.85 -3.50 20.83
CA ASP A 54 11.87 -3.33 22.28
C ASP A 54 12.71 -4.44 22.93
N THR A 55 13.73 -4.02 23.67
CA THR A 55 14.63 -4.89 24.42
C THR A 55 14.56 -4.60 25.92
N SER A 56 13.45 -4.04 26.39
CA SER A 56 13.14 -3.98 27.83
C SER A 56 12.78 -5.36 28.38
N ASP A 57 12.80 -5.50 29.70
CA ASP A 57 12.39 -6.73 30.40
C ASP A 57 10.99 -7.23 30.04
N ALA A 58 10.09 -6.33 29.62
CA ALA A 58 8.75 -6.71 29.19
C ALA A 58 8.77 -7.62 27.95
N MET A 59 9.80 -7.50 27.09
CA MET A 59 9.94 -8.38 25.92
C MET A 59 10.24 -9.81 26.37
N SER A 60 11.11 -10.03 27.35
CA SER A 60 11.63 -11.35 27.76
C SER A 60 12.37 -12.10 26.65
N ARG A 61 13.30 -12.99 27.02
CA ARG A 61 14.01 -13.84 26.05
C ARG A 61 13.06 -14.71 25.22
N ARG A 62 12.01 -15.25 25.84
CA ARG A 62 11.07 -16.15 25.15
C ARG A 62 10.35 -15.43 24.02
N ASN A 63 9.80 -14.23 24.26
CA ASN A 63 9.09 -13.52 23.19
C ASN A 63 10.06 -12.99 22.14
N PHE A 64 11.27 -12.58 22.53
CA PHE A 64 12.30 -12.19 21.55
C PHE A 64 12.67 -13.36 20.61
N ASN A 65 12.88 -14.57 21.14
CA ASN A 65 13.15 -15.74 20.31
C ASN A 65 11.96 -16.07 19.39
N SER A 66 10.72 -15.91 19.89
CA SER A 66 9.52 -16.05 19.07
C SER A 66 9.45 -15.00 17.97
N LEU A 67 9.83 -13.76 18.26
CA LEU A 67 9.89 -12.66 17.31
C LEU A 67 10.88 -12.96 16.18
N VAL A 68 12.09 -13.43 16.49
CA VAL A 68 13.09 -13.78 15.46
C VAL A 68 12.53 -14.84 14.51
N GLY A 69 11.90 -15.89 15.03
CA GLY A 69 11.25 -16.90 14.20
C GLY A 69 10.10 -16.36 13.34
N GLN A 70 9.34 -15.40 13.86
CA GLN A 70 8.27 -14.72 13.11
C GLN A 70 8.84 -13.83 12.01
N ILE A 71 9.86 -13.00 12.29
CA ILE A 71 10.54 -12.17 11.28
C ILE A 71 11.10 -13.07 10.17
N ALA A 72 11.79 -14.16 10.52
CA ALA A 72 12.27 -15.12 9.53
C ALA A 72 11.15 -15.65 8.63
N THR A 73 10.00 -15.99 9.23
CA THR A 73 8.86 -16.54 8.49
C THR A 73 8.23 -15.52 7.54
N PHE A 74 7.91 -14.31 8.03
CA PHE A 74 7.19 -13.33 7.19
C PHE A 74 8.10 -12.59 6.21
N MET A 75 9.42 -12.57 6.43
CA MET A 75 10.38 -11.95 5.52
C MET A 75 10.90 -12.90 4.43
N GLN A 76 10.78 -14.22 4.61
CA GLN A 76 11.25 -15.22 3.65
C GLN A 76 10.82 -14.96 2.18
N PRO A 77 9.59 -14.49 1.88
CA PRO A 77 9.16 -14.30 0.49
C PRO A 77 9.85 -13.14 -0.24
N PHE A 78 10.54 -12.24 0.48
CA PHE A 78 11.12 -11.03 -0.08
C PHE A 78 12.55 -11.25 -0.58
N THR A 79 12.91 -10.53 -1.64
CA THR A 79 14.30 -10.53 -2.14
C THR A 79 15.10 -9.46 -1.43
N PHE A 80 16.17 -9.84 -0.73
CA PHE A 80 17.05 -8.91 -0.02
C PHE A 80 18.21 -8.47 -0.93
N GLY A 81 18.68 -7.24 -0.77
CA GLY A 81 19.90 -6.79 -1.42
C GLY A 81 20.00 -5.28 -1.63
N GLN A 82 21.16 -4.83 -2.10
CA GLN A 82 21.46 -3.42 -2.32
C GLN A 82 21.02 -2.89 -3.70
N THR A 83 20.63 -3.75 -4.65
CA THR A 83 20.27 -3.31 -5.99
C THR A 83 19.04 -2.40 -5.98
N GLU A 84 19.12 -1.22 -6.60
CA GLU A 84 18.09 -0.16 -6.47
C GLU A 84 16.64 -0.59 -6.77
N LYS A 85 16.45 -1.66 -7.55
CA LYS A 85 15.15 -2.18 -7.97
C LYS A 85 14.94 -3.61 -7.49
N HIS A 86 13.69 -3.96 -7.20
CA HIS A 86 13.22 -5.31 -6.91
C HIS A 86 13.94 -6.03 -5.77
N THR A 87 14.43 -5.29 -4.79
CA THR A 87 14.94 -5.85 -3.54
C THR A 87 14.45 -5.03 -2.37
N ILE A 88 14.62 -5.53 -1.15
CA ILE A 88 14.44 -4.78 0.08
C ILE A 88 15.77 -4.62 0.81
N ARG A 89 15.90 -3.54 1.60
CA ARG A 89 16.93 -3.38 2.62
C ARG A 89 16.28 -3.34 3.98
N VAL A 90 17.01 -3.83 4.98
CA VAL A 90 16.56 -3.87 6.36
C VAL A 90 17.59 -3.22 7.27
N ALA A 91 17.11 -2.56 8.31
CA ALA A 91 17.91 -2.10 9.44
C ALA A 91 17.26 -2.57 10.73
N VAL A 92 18.07 -2.70 11.78
CA VAL A 92 17.62 -3.12 13.12
C VAL A 92 18.12 -2.13 14.14
N ILE A 93 17.18 -1.54 14.86
CA ILE A 93 17.41 -0.69 16.03
C ILE A 93 16.78 -1.40 17.22
N THR A 94 17.54 -1.54 18.30
CA THR A 94 17.04 -2.05 19.58
C THR A 94 16.89 -0.92 20.57
N TYR A 95 15.88 -1.00 21.45
CA TYR A 95 15.69 0.02 22.47
C TYR A 95 15.30 -0.53 23.85
N GLY A 96 16.08 -0.13 24.86
CA GLY A 96 15.72 -0.11 26.28
C GLY A 96 15.62 1.35 26.73
N ILE A 97 16.34 1.75 27.77
CA ILE A 97 16.66 3.18 28.01
C ILE A 97 17.49 3.73 26.85
N ASN A 98 18.50 2.95 26.45
CA ASN A 98 19.39 3.31 25.35
C ASN A 98 18.82 2.79 24.03
N VAL A 99 19.01 3.60 22.98
CA VAL A 99 18.71 3.24 21.60
C VAL A 99 20.03 2.86 20.94
N VAL A 100 20.06 1.70 20.29
CA VAL A 100 21.27 1.15 19.67
C VAL A 100 20.94 0.65 18.28
N GLU A 101 21.66 1.17 17.28
CA GLU A 101 21.68 0.62 15.93
C GLU A 101 22.50 -0.68 15.93
N GLN A 102 21.87 -1.78 15.51
CA GLN A 102 22.48 -3.10 15.49
C GLN A 102 22.83 -3.57 14.08
N TYR A 103 22.07 -3.09 13.08
CA TYR A 103 22.21 -3.45 11.67
C TYR A 103 21.73 -2.29 10.81
N LEU A 104 22.52 -1.83 9.85
CA LEU A 104 22.18 -0.70 8.99
C LEU A 104 21.61 -1.17 7.65
N LEU A 105 20.91 -0.26 6.94
CA LEU A 105 20.37 -0.58 5.60
C LEU A 105 21.49 -0.99 4.62
N THR A 106 22.69 -0.43 4.77
CA THR A 106 23.88 -0.74 3.96
C THR A 106 24.45 -2.13 4.23
N ASP A 107 24.13 -2.72 5.37
CA ASP A 107 24.65 -4.05 5.76
C ASP A 107 23.87 -5.17 5.07
N THR A 108 22.67 -4.87 4.53
CA THR A 108 21.81 -5.87 3.89
C THR A 108 22.49 -6.50 2.68
N THR A 109 22.70 -7.81 2.72
CA THR A 109 23.18 -8.59 1.56
C THR A 109 22.10 -9.52 1.02
N ASP A 110 21.60 -10.42 1.87
CA ASP A 110 20.68 -11.50 1.54
C ASP A 110 19.88 -11.90 2.78
N PHE A 111 18.86 -12.73 2.58
CA PHE A 111 17.96 -13.16 3.64
C PHE A 111 18.68 -13.97 4.73
N GLU A 112 19.55 -14.91 4.36
CA GLU A 112 20.20 -15.80 5.32
C GLU A 112 21.11 -15.02 6.28
N ASN A 113 21.92 -14.10 5.75
CA ASN A 113 22.79 -13.26 6.59
C ASN A 113 21.98 -12.36 7.54
N PHE A 114 20.83 -11.84 7.12
CA PHE A 114 19.96 -11.06 7.99
C PHE A 114 19.38 -11.92 9.13
N ILE A 115 18.97 -13.16 8.83
CA ILE A 115 18.41 -14.07 9.82
C ILE A 115 19.48 -14.59 10.78
N ASP A 116 20.68 -14.92 10.29
CA ASP A 116 21.82 -15.29 11.13
C ASP A 116 22.16 -14.17 12.11
N PHE A 117 22.20 -12.91 11.63
CA PHE A 117 22.37 -11.75 12.49
C PHE A 117 21.30 -11.65 13.59
N LEU A 118 20.01 -11.85 13.25
CA LEU A 118 18.93 -11.81 14.25
C LEU A 118 19.04 -12.94 15.28
N PHE A 119 19.46 -14.14 14.86
CA PHE A 119 19.72 -15.25 15.77
C PHE A 119 20.88 -14.93 16.71
N ASP A 120 22.01 -14.41 16.20
CA ASP A 120 23.15 -14.01 17.02
C ASP A 120 22.78 -12.90 18.01
N LEU A 121 21.99 -11.91 17.57
CA LEU A 121 21.44 -10.90 18.45
C LEU A 121 20.57 -11.54 19.54
N SER A 122 19.73 -12.52 19.21
CA SER A 122 18.87 -13.21 20.19
C SER A 122 19.63 -13.94 21.30
N PHE A 123 20.87 -14.37 21.04
CA PHE A 123 21.71 -15.01 22.05
C PHE A 123 22.46 -13.99 22.94
N ASN A 124 22.94 -12.91 22.33
CA ASN A 124 23.85 -11.96 22.98
C ASN A 124 23.15 -10.75 23.61
N LEU A 125 21.92 -10.46 23.21
CA LEU A 125 21.17 -9.29 23.67
C LEU A 125 20.95 -9.33 25.19
N GLN A 126 21.21 -8.22 25.88
CA GLN A 126 20.80 -8.02 27.27
C GLN A 126 19.50 -7.22 27.33
N PHE A 127 18.58 -7.65 28.19
CA PHE A 127 17.32 -6.93 28.39
C PHE A 127 17.50 -5.82 29.42
N ASP A 128 16.89 -4.67 29.15
CA ASP A 128 16.97 -3.49 30.02
C ASP A 128 15.80 -3.45 31.00
N GLU A 129 16.10 -3.56 32.28
CA GLU A 129 15.11 -3.49 33.36
C GLU A 129 14.61 -2.05 33.60
N ASN A 130 15.35 -1.05 33.12
CA ASN A 130 15.22 0.32 33.59
C ASN A 130 14.30 1.20 32.72
N GLY A 131 13.93 0.78 31.51
CA GLY A 131 13.04 1.59 30.68
C GLY A 131 12.89 1.14 29.22
N ALA A 132 12.05 1.87 28.49
CA ALA A 132 11.74 1.64 27.08
C ALA A 132 11.52 3.00 26.38
N ASN A 133 12.54 3.50 25.68
CA ASN A 133 12.58 4.79 24.99
C ASN A 133 12.09 4.67 23.54
N ALA A 134 10.80 4.41 23.35
CA ALA A 134 10.25 4.25 22.00
C ALA A 134 10.31 5.56 21.20
N GLN A 135 10.21 6.72 21.87
CA GLN A 135 10.35 8.03 21.22
C GLN A 135 11.73 8.18 20.55
N GLY A 136 12.82 7.93 21.29
CA GLY A 136 14.17 8.03 20.76
C GLY A 136 14.41 7.02 19.64
N ALA A 137 13.89 5.80 19.79
CA ALA A 137 14.04 4.75 18.78
C ALA A 137 13.33 5.10 17.46
N LEU A 138 12.13 5.69 17.54
CA LEU A 138 11.42 6.20 16.36
C LEU A 138 12.15 7.39 15.71
N GLN A 139 12.77 8.27 16.50
CA GLN A 139 13.58 9.37 15.96
C GLN A 139 14.79 8.84 15.21
N GLU A 140 15.51 7.86 15.79
CA GLU A 140 16.68 7.26 15.15
C GLU A 140 16.31 6.54 13.85
N ALA A 141 15.24 5.74 13.88
CA ALA A 141 14.72 5.08 12.68
C ALA A 141 14.35 6.07 11.57
N TYR A 142 13.79 7.23 11.94
CA TYR A 142 13.48 8.28 10.98
C TYR A 142 14.75 8.89 10.38
N TYR A 143 15.77 9.19 11.19
CA TYR A 143 17.03 9.74 10.69
C TYR A 143 17.77 8.76 9.77
N LEU A 144 17.80 7.48 10.12
CA LEU A 144 18.40 6.42 9.30
C LEU A 144 17.72 6.34 7.92
N LEU A 145 16.39 6.47 7.88
CA LEU A 145 15.64 6.51 6.61
C LEU A 145 15.89 7.78 5.80
N LEU A 146 16.18 8.91 6.44
CA LEU A 146 16.46 10.18 5.75
C LEU A 146 17.90 10.31 5.24
N SER A 147 18.87 9.67 5.91
CA SER A 147 20.28 9.71 5.50
C SER A 147 20.52 8.95 4.19
N GLU A 148 19.60 8.08 3.81
CA GLU A 148 19.70 7.23 2.63
C GLU A 148 18.80 7.77 1.50
N SER A 149 19.40 8.36 0.46
CA SER A 149 18.67 8.71 -0.75
C SER A 149 18.33 7.43 -1.52
N SER A 150 17.07 6.99 -1.43
CA SER A 150 16.61 5.72 -1.99
C SER A 150 15.33 5.88 -2.80
N PHE A 151 15.22 5.13 -3.90
CA PHE A 151 13.96 4.99 -4.65
C PHE A 151 12.96 4.04 -3.95
N ARG A 152 13.40 3.33 -2.92
CA ARG A 152 12.59 2.37 -2.17
C ARG A 152 11.59 3.11 -1.29
N LYS A 153 10.46 2.47 -1.02
CA LYS A 153 9.47 3.01 -0.11
C LYS A 153 9.94 2.79 1.34
N PRO A 154 10.19 3.85 2.12
CA PRO A 154 10.61 3.70 3.51
C PRO A 154 9.43 3.32 4.42
N LEU A 155 9.69 2.46 5.41
CA LEU A 155 8.75 2.18 6.50
C LEU A 155 9.47 1.74 7.79
N ILE A 156 8.74 1.81 8.89
CA ILE A 156 9.19 1.36 10.21
C ILE A 156 8.29 0.23 10.69
N ILE A 157 8.88 -0.83 11.25
CA ILE A 157 8.18 -1.88 11.98
C ILE A 157 8.58 -1.76 13.45
N LEU A 158 7.73 -1.15 14.26
CA LEU A 158 7.90 -1.06 15.70
C LEU A 158 7.38 -2.34 16.36
N ILE A 159 8.26 -3.04 17.05
CA ILE A 159 7.93 -4.21 17.85
C ILE A 159 8.05 -3.82 19.31
N ALA A 160 6.92 -3.77 20.02
CA ALA A 160 6.84 -3.23 21.37
C ALA A 160 6.22 -4.25 22.33
N ALA A 161 6.86 -4.47 23.48
CA ALA A 161 6.29 -5.23 24.60
C ALA A 161 5.92 -4.32 25.78
N SER A 162 6.35 -3.07 25.76
CA SER A 162 5.95 -2.00 26.67
C SER A 162 5.86 -0.66 25.94
N TYR A 163 5.31 0.35 26.62
CA TYR A 163 5.21 1.72 26.10
C TYR A 163 5.82 2.69 27.10
N ASP A 164 6.78 3.49 26.62
CA ASP A 164 7.31 4.71 27.25
C ASP A 164 7.41 4.61 28.79
N LYS A 165 8.29 3.72 29.26
CA LYS A 165 8.63 3.59 30.69
C LYS A 165 9.71 4.60 31.08
N ALA A 166 9.92 4.84 32.38
CA ALA A 166 10.99 5.71 32.90
C ALA A 166 10.92 7.20 32.51
N GLY A 167 9.72 7.70 32.23
CA GLY A 167 9.49 9.15 32.02
C GLY A 167 9.68 9.63 30.58
N PHE A 168 10.01 8.75 29.64
CA PHE A 168 9.88 9.03 28.22
C PHE A 168 8.42 9.33 27.90
N ASN A 169 8.18 10.34 27.06
CA ASN A 169 6.84 10.74 26.66
C ASN A 169 6.91 11.38 25.28
N GLY A 170 6.09 10.93 24.35
CA GLY A 170 5.94 11.59 23.05
C GLY A 170 6.25 10.71 21.85
N ALA A 171 6.35 9.38 22.02
CA ALA A 171 6.43 8.46 20.90
C ALA A 171 5.26 8.64 19.92
N ASP A 172 4.08 9.01 20.40
CA ASP A 172 2.90 9.33 19.59
C ASP A 172 3.11 10.58 18.71
N LYS A 173 3.70 11.65 19.28
CA LYS A 173 4.02 12.89 18.55
C LYS A 173 5.07 12.64 17.48
N THR A 174 6.14 11.92 17.83
CA THR A 174 7.18 11.52 16.87
C THR A 174 6.59 10.67 15.76
N ALA A 175 5.78 9.65 16.09
CA ALA A 175 5.12 8.80 15.12
C ALA A 175 4.21 9.60 14.17
N ASN A 176 3.46 10.57 14.68
CA ASN A 176 2.64 11.44 13.85
C ASN A 176 3.48 12.29 12.88
N ALA A 177 4.62 12.81 13.31
CA ALA A 177 5.54 13.53 12.43
C ALA A 177 6.09 12.62 11.31
N ILE A 178 6.48 11.39 11.64
CA ILE A 178 6.96 10.38 10.67
C ILE A 178 5.86 10.05 9.65
N LYS A 179 4.64 9.78 10.12
CA LYS A 179 3.47 9.50 9.27
C LYS A 179 3.12 10.66 8.33
N ASN A 180 3.20 11.89 8.84
CA ASN A 180 2.97 13.10 8.03
C ASN A 180 4.02 13.29 6.93
N ASN A 181 5.22 12.73 7.08
CA ASN A 181 6.24 12.68 6.04
C ASN A 181 6.05 11.48 5.07
N GLY A 182 4.91 10.79 5.13
CA GLY A 182 4.55 9.72 4.21
C GLY A 182 5.23 8.37 4.49
N ILE A 183 5.83 8.22 5.67
CA ILE A 183 6.46 6.96 6.13
C ILE A 183 5.46 6.18 6.95
N ASN A 184 5.20 4.94 6.55
CA ASN A 184 4.29 4.06 7.28
C ASN A 184 4.97 3.48 8.51
N ILE A 185 4.19 3.31 9.58
CA ILE A 185 4.63 2.64 10.80
C ILE A 185 3.71 1.44 11.05
N ILE A 186 4.26 0.25 10.93
CA ILE A 186 3.63 -0.98 11.41
C ILE A 186 3.98 -1.16 12.87
N VAL A 187 3.00 -1.53 13.71
CA VAL A 187 3.23 -1.85 15.12
C VAL A 187 2.85 -3.30 15.37
N ILE A 188 3.78 -4.07 15.95
CA ILE A 188 3.54 -5.42 16.46
C ILE A 188 3.62 -5.37 17.98
N ASN A 189 2.48 -5.52 18.64
CA ASN A 189 2.35 -5.52 20.08
C ASN A 189 2.58 -6.93 20.65
N PHE A 190 3.64 -7.07 21.44
CA PHE A 190 3.99 -8.27 22.20
C PHE A 190 3.59 -8.21 23.67
N ALA A 191 2.98 -7.12 24.12
CA ALA A 191 2.60 -6.95 25.49
C ALA A 191 1.43 -7.84 25.90
N SER A 192 1.50 -8.35 27.13
CA SER A 192 0.41 -9.05 27.79
C SER A 192 -0.77 -8.09 28.01
N SER A 193 -1.86 -8.28 27.24
CA SER A 193 -3.26 -7.85 27.40
C SER A 193 -3.70 -6.75 28.40
N ASP A 194 -2.89 -5.74 28.71
CA ASP A 194 -3.29 -4.56 29.48
C ASP A 194 -3.82 -3.50 28.51
N GLY A 195 -5.14 -3.32 28.48
CA GLY A 195 -5.84 -2.49 27.47
C GLY A 195 -5.39 -1.02 27.39
N VAL A 196 -4.68 -0.49 28.38
CA VAL A 196 -4.07 0.84 28.35
C VAL A 196 -2.89 0.90 27.38
N LEU A 197 -2.06 -0.14 27.37
CA LEU A 197 -0.88 -0.26 26.50
C LEU A 197 -1.29 -0.43 25.02
N THR A 198 -2.39 -1.16 24.79
CA THR A 198 -3.01 -1.33 23.46
C THR A 198 -3.38 0.01 22.83
N ASN A 199 -4.03 0.91 23.58
CA ASN A 199 -4.46 2.21 23.04
C ASN A 199 -3.30 3.15 22.72
N ALA A 200 -2.22 3.11 23.49
CA ALA A 200 -1.04 3.95 23.24
C ALA A 200 -0.28 3.50 21.98
N LEU A 201 -0.02 2.20 21.86
CA LEU A 201 0.67 1.62 20.71
C LEU A 201 -0.14 1.76 19.40
N GLN A 202 -1.46 1.67 19.47
CA GLN A 202 -2.33 1.88 18.31
C GLN A 202 -2.26 3.32 17.77
N LYS A 203 -1.95 4.32 18.60
CA LYS A 203 -1.75 5.71 18.13
C LYS A 203 -0.43 5.89 17.38
N ILE A 204 0.57 5.06 17.67
CA ILE A 204 1.83 5.07 16.93
C ILE A 204 1.60 4.58 15.51
N SER A 205 0.91 3.44 15.35
CA SER A 205 0.74 2.80 14.04
C SER A 205 0.09 3.73 13.01
N SER A 206 0.44 3.51 11.75
CA SER A 206 -0.35 4.00 10.64
C SER A 206 -1.71 3.28 10.60
N PRO A 207 -2.79 3.93 10.10
CA PRO A 207 -4.11 3.33 10.08
C PRO A 207 -4.12 1.93 9.46
N GLY A 208 -4.67 0.95 10.19
CA GLY A 208 -4.76 -0.44 9.74
C GLY A 208 -3.47 -1.28 9.86
N PHE A 209 -2.39 -0.72 10.42
CA PHE A 209 -1.09 -1.40 10.59
C PHE A 209 -0.73 -1.63 12.06
N TYR A 210 -1.73 -1.95 12.89
CA TYR A 210 -1.53 -2.37 14.28
C TYR A 210 -1.90 -3.84 14.42
N TYR A 211 -0.97 -4.64 14.92
CA TYR A 211 -1.12 -6.07 15.09
C TYR A 211 -0.72 -6.49 16.51
N VAL A 212 -1.37 -7.54 17.02
CA VAL A 212 -1.10 -8.15 18.33
C VAL A 212 -0.55 -9.56 18.11
N SER A 213 0.68 -9.83 18.57
CA SER A 213 1.46 -11.00 18.15
C SER A 213 0.84 -12.36 18.47
N ASN A 214 -0.01 -12.44 19.49
CA ASN A 214 -0.70 -13.67 19.92
C ASN A 214 -2.17 -13.76 19.49
N GLN A 215 -2.72 -12.73 18.83
CA GLN A 215 -4.11 -12.71 18.35
C GLN A 215 -4.19 -12.68 16.83
N ASP A 216 -3.24 -12.01 16.19
CA ASP A 216 -3.21 -11.82 14.75
C ASP A 216 -2.29 -12.84 14.07
N ASN A 217 -2.67 -13.25 12.85
CA ASN A 217 -1.80 -14.06 12.01
C ASN A 217 -0.74 -13.17 11.34
N ILE A 218 0.23 -12.69 12.13
CA ILE A 218 1.24 -11.74 11.65
C ILE A 218 2.08 -12.32 10.50
N ASN A 219 2.23 -13.65 10.44
CA ASN A 219 2.95 -14.33 9.36
C ASN A 219 2.29 -14.14 7.98
N SER A 220 0.98 -13.91 7.93
CA SER A 220 0.27 -13.57 6.69
C SER A 220 -0.04 -12.08 6.55
N LEU A 221 -0.30 -11.40 7.67
CA LEU A 221 -0.73 -10.00 7.67
C LEU A 221 0.43 -9.04 7.41
N ILE A 222 1.64 -9.32 7.90
CA ILE A 222 2.80 -8.45 7.66
C ILE A 222 3.22 -8.47 6.18
N PRO A 223 3.37 -9.62 5.50
CA PRO A 223 3.69 -9.63 4.07
C PRO A 223 2.63 -8.90 3.25
N PHE A 224 1.34 -9.09 3.59
CA PHE A 224 0.26 -8.34 2.96
C PHE A 224 0.41 -6.82 3.21
N ALA A 225 0.65 -6.39 4.45
CA ALA A 225 0.87 -4.98 4.76
C ALA A 225 2.04 -4.38 3.98
N LEU A 226 3.15 -5.12 3.86
CA LEU A 226 4.32 -4.69 3.08
C LEU A 226 4.00 -4.53 1.59
N THR A 227 3.23 -5.45 1.00
CA THR A 227 2.76 -5.27 -0.40
C THR A 227 1.83 -4.08 -0.56
N GLN A 228 0.94 -3.82 0.42
CA GLN A 228 0.08 -2.63 0.40
C GLN A 228 0.87 -1.32 0.56
N ILE A 229 1.94 -1.32 1.36
CA ILE A 229 2.84 -0.16 1.51
C ILE A 229 3.68 0.04 0.25
N ASN A 230 4.14 -1.04 -0.38
CA ASN A 230 4.83 -1.01 -1.67
C ASN A 230 3.91 -0.55 -2.80
N CYS A 231 2.58 -0.59 -2.60
CA CYS A 231 1.61 0.01 -3.50
C CYS A 231 1.24 1.44 -3.10
N PHE A 232 1.78 2.43 -3.80
CA PHE A 232 1.59 3.83 -3.42
C PHE A 232 1.58 4.77 -4.61
N CYS A 233 0.93 5.92 -4.41
CA CYS A 233 0.94 7.02 -5.36
C CYS A 233 2.12 7.97 -5.14
N PRO A 234 2.62 8.59 -6.23
CA PRO A 234 3.48 9.76 -6.12
C PRO A 234 2.85 10.87 -5.28
N SER A 235 3.69 11.72 -4.69
CA SER A 235 3.23 12.86 -3.89
C SER A 235 2.27 13.75 -4.69
N GLY A 236 1.19 14.20 -4.05
CA GLY A 236 0.16 15.04 -4.66
C GLY A 236 -0.96 14.28 -5.37
N TYR A 237 -0.85 12.95 -5.51
CA TYR A 237 -1.93 12.12 -6.07
C TYR A 237 -2.72 11.42 -4.96
N ILE A 238 -4.01 11.22 -5.22
CA ILE A 238 -4.94 10.54 -4.31
C ILE A 238 -5.00 9.06 -4.70
N GLN A 239 -4.53 8.21 -3.79
CA GLN A 239 -4.53 6.75 -3.95
C GLN A 239 -5.96 6.19 -3.90
N PHE A 240 -6.41 5.55 -4.99
CA PHE A 240 -7.67 4.80 -4.95
C PHE A 240 -7.52 3.63 -3.96
N ARG A 241 -8.46 3.53 -3.05
CA ARG A 241 -8.49 2.50 -2.01
C ARG A 241 -9.91 2.10 -1.68
N TYR A 242 -10.08 0.84 -1.29
CA TYR A 242 -11.37 0.30 -0.86
C TYR A 242 -11.23 -0.47 0.44
N TYR A 243 -12.21 -0.37 1.32
CA TYR A 243 -12.17 -1.09 2.60
C TYR A 243 -12.44 -2.58 2.38
N ASN A 244 -11.43 -3.39 2.66
CA ASN A 244 -11.51 -4.83 2.57
C ASN A 244 -11.94 -5.42 3.92
N THR A 245 -13.12 -6.02 3.95
CA THR A 245 -13.70 -6.61 5.16
C THR A 245 -12.95 -7.85 5.64
N ALA A 246 -12.33 -8.61 4.74
CA ALA A 246 -11.56 -9.80 5.11
C ALA A 246 -10.29 -9.43 5.89
N TRP A 247 -9.64 -8.32 5.52
CA TRP A 247 -8.42 -7.84 6.15
C TRP A 247 -8.64 -6.72 7.18
N LYS A 248 -9.90 -6.29 7.36
CA LYS A 248 -10.30 -5.15 8.20
C LYS A 248 -9.45 -3.89 7.96
N ASN A 249 -9.06 -3.67 6.71
CA ASN A 249 -8.17 -2.57 6.34
C ASN A 249 -8.47 -2.12 4.91
N TYR A 250 -8.02 -0.92 4.54
CA TYR A 250 -8.06 -0.44 3.17
C TYR A 250 -7.04 -1.20 2.31
N THR A 251 -7.50 -1.66 1.15
CA THR A 251 -6.66 -2.17 0.07
C THR A 251 -6.37 -1.03 -0.89
N ASN A 252 -5.09 -0.78 -1.15
CA ASN A 252 -4.66 0.15 -2.20
C ASN A 252 -4.81 -0.53 -3.57
N TYR A 253 -5.19 0.27 -4.56
CA TYR A 253 -5.31 -0.16 -5.96
C TYR A 253 -4.18 0.47 -6.79
N ALA A 254 -3.84 -0.08 -7.94
CA ALA A 254 -2.82 0.46 -8.84
C ALA A 254 -3.28 1.73 -9.59
N GLU A 255 -4.02 2.62 -8.92
CA GLU A 255 -4.69 3.79 -9.48
C GLU A 255 -4.49 5.04 -8.60
N CYS A 256 -3.89 6.06 -9.20
CA CYS A 256 -3.61 7.35 -8.60
C CYS A 256 -4.41 8.44 -9.29
N LEU A 257 -5.26 9.14 -8.54
CA LEU A 257 -6.19 10.11 -9.07
C LEU A 257 -5.71 11.54 -8.77
N PHE A 258 -5.92 12.44 -9.72
CA PHE A 258 -5.64 13.86 -9.56
C PHE A 258 -6.58 14.69 -10.44
N GLY A 259 -7.03 15.86 -9.95
CA GLY A 259 -7.99 16.70 -10.63
C GLY A 259 -7.38 18.00 -11.18
N PHE A 260 -7.89 18.45 -12.32
CA PHE A 260 -7.55 19.73 -12.94
C PHE A 260 -8.79 20.61 -12.96
N SER A 261 -8.76 21.71 -12.21
CA SER A 261 -9.92 22.59 -12.02
C SER A 261 -10.18 23.56 -13.18
N SER A 262 -9.23 23.69 -14.10
CA SER A 262 -9.34 24.48 -15.34
C SER A 262 -10.27 23.81 -16.34
N ASP A 263 -11.18 24.59 -16.90
CA ASP A 263 -12.12 24.10 -17.89
C ASP A 263 -11.36 23.86 -19.21
N THR A 264 -11.49 22.67 -19.79
CA THR A 264 -10.70 22.24 -20.95
C THR A 264 -11.49 21.25 -21.80
N LEU A 265 -11.28 21.28 -23.12
CA LEU A 265 -11.90 20.33 -24.05
C LEU A 265 -11.44 18.90 -23.75
N PRO A 266 -12.31 17.87 -23.88
CA PRO A 266 -11.95 16.48 -23.61
C PRO A 266 -10.72 16.00 -24.38
N THR A 267 -10.57 16.39 -25.64
CA THR A 267 -9.43 16.06 -26.50
C THR A 267 -8.09 16.58 -25.96
N VAL A 268 -8.10 17.77 -25.35
CA VAL A 268 -6.92 18.38 -24.73
C VAL A 268 -6.66 17.72 -23.38
N ALA A 269 -7.70 17.48 -22.58
CA ALA A 269 -7.59 16.80 -21.29
C ALA A 269 -6.96 15.40 -21.43
N THR A 270 -7.35 14.61 -22.44
CA THR A 270 -6.71 13.31 -22.75
C THR A 270 -5.20 13.44 -22.99
N ARG A 271 -4.75 14.52 -23.64
CA ARG A 271 -3.31 14.76 -23.89
C ARG A 271 -2.58 15.19 -22.63
N VAL A 272 -3.21 16.03 -21.80
CA VAL A 272 -2.62 16.50 -20.53
C VAL A 272 -2.45 15.36 -19.53
N CYS A 273 -3.39 14.41 -19.50
CA CYS A 273 -3.31 13.27 -18.58
C CYS A 273 -2.14 12.32 -18.86
N LYS A 274 -1.44 12.40 -20.00
CA LYS A 274 -0.30 11.51 -20.30
C LYS A 274 0.88 11.73 -19.34
N PRO A 275 1.55 10.65 -18.86
CA PRO A 275 1.42 9.25 -19.31
C PRO A 275 0.24 8.47 -18.72
N GLY A 276 -0.55 9.06 -17.83
CA GLY A 276 -1.82 8.52 -17.39
C GLY A 276 -2.94 8.72 -18.44
N ILE A 277 -4.17 8.63 -17.97
CA ILE A 277 -5.40 8.66 -18.76
C ILE A 277 -6.45 9.53 -18.09
N LEU A 278 -7.49 9.94 -18.83
CA LEU A 278 -8.71 10.44 -18.19
C LEU A 278 -9.34 9.30 -17.38
N VAL A 279 -9.83 9.61 -16.17
CA VAL A 279 -10.24 8.57 -15.23
C VAL A 279 -11.38 7.69 -15.79
N PRO A 280 -11.19 6.37 -15.87
CA PRO A 280 -12.28 5.45 -16.15
C PRO A 280 -13.11 5.21 -14.87
N ILE A 281 -14.43 5.34 -14.95
CA ILE A 281 -15.34 5.10 -13.81
C ILE A 281 -16.08 3.80 -14.05
N THR A 282 -15.41 2.70 -13.72
CA THR A 282 -15.85 1.33 -14.03
C THR A 282 -16.75 0.70 -12.98
N SER A 283 -16.92 1.32 -11.81
CA SER A 283 -17.73 0.79 -10.71
C SER A 283 -18.35 1.91 -9.86
N GLN A 284 -19.43 1.60 -9.14
CA GLN A 284 -20.04 2.54 -8.21
C GLN A 284 -19.08 2.89 -7.07
N THR A 285 -18.36 1.90 -6.56
CA THR A 285 -17.33 2.09 -5.54
C THR A 285 -16.27 3.12 -5.94
N LYS A 286 -15.84 3.09 -7.20
CA LYS A 286 -14.87 4.06 -7.71
C LYS A 286 -15.48 5.45 -7.87
N PHE A 287 -16.73 5.52 -8.30
CA PHE A 287 -17.46 6.79 -8.34
C PHE A 287 -17.61 7.41 -6.94
N ASP A 288 -18.06 6.63 -5.95
CA ASP A 288 -18.22 7.08 -4.57
C ASP A 288 -16.89 7.57 -3.98
N PHE A 289 -15.80 6.83 -4.23
CA PHE A 289 -14.47 7.26 -3.85
C PHE A 289 -14.08 8.61 -4.46
N ILE A 290 -14.33 8.80 -5.76
CA ILE A 290 -14.07 10.08 -6.44
C ILE A 290 -14.90 11.19 -5.81
N ALA A 291 -16.18 10.95 -5.56
CA ALA A 291 -17.10 11.93 -4.98
C ALA A 291 -16.71 12.34 -3.55
N ASP A 292 -16.27 11.39 -2.72
CA ASP A 292 -15.96 11.61 -1.31
C ASP A 292 -14.53 12.09 -1.07
N HIS A 293 -13.59 11.76 -1.95
CA HIS A 293 -12.16 11.99 -1.72
C HIS A 293 -11.45 12.80 -2.79
N VAL A 294 -11.89 12.78 -4.05
CA VAL A 294 -11.21 13.51 -5.13
C VAL A 294 -11.88 14.86 -5.37
N LEU A 295 -13.19 14.89 -5.55
CA LEU A 295 -13.92 16.13 -5.86
C LEU A 295 -13.79 17.21 -4.77
N PRO A 296 -13.92 16.91 -3.46
CA PRO A 296 -13.84 17.94 -2.43
C PRO A 296 -12.45 18.57 -2.31
N HIS A 297 -11.41 17.82 -2.70
CA HIS A 297 -10.01 18.21 -2.56
C HIS A 297 -9.45 18.84 -3.84
N GLU A 298 -9.62 18.19 -4.98
CA GLU A 298 -9.02 18.61 -6.25
C GLU A 298 -9.92 19.52 -7.08
N LEU A 299 -11.24 19.33 -6.99
CA LEU A 299 -12.25 20.06 -7.78
C LEU A 299 -13.30 20.76 -6.89
N PRO A 300 -12.90 21.55 -5.88
CA PRO A 300 -13.82 22.06 -4.87
C PRO A 300 -14.93 22.92 -5.49
N GLY A 301 -16.19 22.56 -5.21
CA GLY A 301 -17.38 23.28 -5.69
C GLY A 301 -17.74 23.05 -7.15
N LYS A 302 -16.95 22.29 -7.92
CA LYS A 302 -17.28 21.96 -9.32
C LYS A 302 -18.43 20.95 -9.35
N LYS A 303 -19.41 21.21 -10.22
CA LYS A 303 -20.60 20.37 -10.41
C LYS A 303 -20.57 19.53 -11.68
N LYS A 304 -19.53 19.69 -12.49
CA LYS A 304 -19.34 18.99 -13.75
C LYS A 304 -17.87 18.64 -13.90
N PHE A 305 -17.56 17.47 -14.45
CA PHE A 305 -16.18 17.11 -14.79
C PHE A 305 -16.13 16.05 -15.90
N THR A 306 -15.11 16.15 -16.76
CA THR A 306 -14.84 15.19 -17.84
C THR A 306 -14.21 13.91 -17.29
N ILE A 307 -14.57 12.77 -17.88
CA ILE A 307 -14.09 11.43 -17.54
C ILE A 307 -13.52 10.71 -18.76
N GLY A 308 -12.93 9.53 -18.57
CA GLY A 308 -12.33 8.72 -19.63
C GLY A 308 -13.32 7.95 -20.51
N LEU A 309 -14.62 8.25 -20.44
CA LEU A 309 -15.63 7.63 -21.29
C LEU A 309 -15.62 8.30 -22.66
N HIS A 310 -15.47 7.51 -23.71
CA HIS A 310 -15.39 8.01 -25.08
C HIS A 310 -15.92 7.01 -26.09
N LYS A 311 -16.21 7.48 -27.30
CA LYS A 311 -16.58 6.65 -28.44
C LYS A 311 -15.32 6.21 -29.17
N SER A 312 -15.15 4.90 -29.33
CA SER A 312 -13.98 4.32 -29.98
C SER A 312 -13.91 4.75 -31.44
N SER A 313 -12.70 4.98 -31.95
CA SER A 313 -12.46 5.25 -33.38
C SER A 313 -12.60 4.01 -34.27
N SER A 314 -12.91 2.83 -33.71
CA SER A 314 -13.20 1.61 -34.46
C SER A 314 -14.51 1.72 -35.26
N ALA A 315 -14.65 0.89 -36.31
CA ALA A 315 -15.82 0.87 -37.19
C ALA A 315 -17.17 0.68 -36.47
N ASP A 316 -17.18 0.02 -35.31
CA ASP A 316 -18.40 -0.24 -34.54
C ASP A 316 -18.82 0.94 -33.66
N GLU A 317 -17.95 1.97 -33.53
CA GLU A 317 -18.29 3.24 -32.88
C GLU A 317 -18.81 3.05 -31.42
N GLU A 318 -18.34 2.01 -30.74
CA GLU A 318 -18.80 1.65 -29.41
C GLU A 318 -18.20 2.55 -28.32
N TRP A 319 -18.98 2.78 -27.27
CA TRP A 319 -18.50 3.46 -26.07
C TRP A 319 -17.52 2.59 -25.29
N LYS A 320 -16.39 3.19 -24.91
CA LYS A 320 -15.29 2.52 -24.23
C LYS A 320 -14.64 3.41 -23.17
N TRP A 321 -13.88 2.77 -22.30
CA TRP A 321 -12.99 3.43 -21.36
C TRP A 321 -11.61 3.58 -21.95
N TRP A 322 -10.98 4.73 -21.72
CA TRP A 322 -9.54 4.87 -21.95
C TRP A 322 -8.76 3.92 -21.04
N GLY A 323 -7.71 3.33 -21.61
CA GLY A 323 -6.74 2.51 -20.93
C GLY A 323 -5.32 3.03 -21.07
N TYR A 324 -4.43 2.52 -20.22
CA TYR A 324 -3.02 2.89 -20.27
C TYR A 324 -2.40 2.49 -21.62
N ASN A 325 -1.34 3.19 -22.04
CA ASN A 325 -0.67 2.94 -23.32
C ASN A 325 -1.60 3.02 -24.55
N GLU A 326 -2.56 3.95 -24.51
CA GLU A 326 -3.53 4.18 -25.61
C GLU A 326 -4.41 2.96 -25.93
N THR A 327 -4.57 2.07 -24.95
CA THR A 327 -5.53 0.96 -25.06
C THR A 327 -6.95 1.45 -24.77
N GLU A 328 -7.94 0.65 -25.18
CA GLU A 328 -9.35 0.90 -24.89
C GLU A 328 -9.97 -0.36 -24.28
N TYR A 329 -10.86 -0.19 -23.31
CA TYR A 329 -11.59 -1.29 -22.69
C TYR A 329 -13.09 -1.16 -22.91
N SER A 330 -13.77 -2.30 -23.03
CA SER A 330 -15.23 -2.34 -23.05
C SER A 330 -15.81 -1.73 -21.78
N LEU A 331 -17.08 -1.31 -21.82
CA LEU A 331 -17.76 -0.74 -20.65
C LEU A 331 -17.81 -1.70 -19.44
N GLY A 332 -17.76 -3.02 -19.67
CA GLY A 332 -17.80 -4.04 -18.61
C GLY A 332 -19.02 -3.89 -17.70
N ASN A 333 -18.84 -4.08 -16.39
CA ASN A 333 -19.84 -3.84 -15.34
C ASN A 333 -20.07 -2.36 -15.04
N TYR A 334 -20.14 -1.54 -16.09
CA TYR A 334 -20.53 -0.15 -15.95
C TYR A 334 -21.78 -0.05 -15.06
N PRO A 335 -21.79 0.81 -14.03
CA PRO A 335 -22.88 0.80 -13.06
C PRO A 335 -24.20 1.06 -13.78
N SER A 336 -25.17 0.15 -13.62
CA SER A 336 -26.49 0.23 -14.25
C SER A 336 -27.29 1.49 -13.90
N MET A 337 -26.82 2.28 -12.95
CA MET A 337 -27.38 3.58 -12.57
C MET A 337 -26.92 4.74 -13.46
N PHE A 338 -26.02 4.52 -14.41
CA PHE A 338 -25.56 5.53 -15.34
C PHE A 338 -25.90 5.11 -16.77
N ASP A 339 -27.00 5.60 -17.31
CA ASP A 339 -27.32 5.39 -18.74
C ASP A 339 -26.59 6.43 -19.58
N ILE A 340 -26.11 6.04 -20.77
CA ILE A 340 -25.50 6.96 -21.74
C ILE A 340 -26.62 7.72 -22.46
N PRO A 341 -26.76 9.04 -22.27
CA PRO A 341 -27.94 9.77 -22.72
C PRO A 341 -27.98 10.10 -24.22
N ASN A 342 -26.83 10.29 -24.89
CA ASN A 342 -26.77 10.57 -26.33
C ASN A 342 -25.66 9.76 -27.01
N LYS A 343 -25.99 9.12 -28.14
CA LYS A 343 -25.10 8.24 -28.92
C LYS A 343 -24.36 8.96 -30.07
N GLU A 344 -24.69 10.22 -30.34
CA GLU A 344 -24.05 11.04 -31.38
C GLU A 344 -22.80 11.77 -30.90
N ASP A 345 -22.67 11.98 -29.59
CA ASP A 345 -21.47 12.55 -28.97
C ASP A 345 -20.35 11.51 -28.83
N ASN A 346 -19.10 11.99 -28.66
CA ASN A 346 -17.91 11.14 -28.57
C ASN A 346 -17.27 11.11 -27.17
N TYR A 347 -17.71 11.95 -26.23
CA TYR A 347 -17.10 12.05 -24.90
C TYR A 347 -18.16 12.13 -23.80
N GLY A 348 -17.88 11.47 -22.68
CA GLY A 348 -18.71 11.49 -21.48
C GLY A 348 -18.17 12.43 -20.40
N TYR A 349 -19.09 13.00 -19.62
CA TYR A 349 -18.79 13.80 -18.44
C TYR A 349 -19.88 13.60 -17.38
N PHE A 350 -19.55 13.82 -16.11
CA PHE A 350 -20.54 13.78 -15.03
C PHE A 350 -21.09 15.17 -14.74
N TRP A 351 -22.38 15.26 -14.43
CA TRP A 351 -23.04 16.49 -14.00
C TRP A 351 -23.91 16.25 -12.75
N ASN A 352 -23.59 16.95 -11.66
CA ASN A 352 -24.45 17.04 -10.49
C ASN A 352 -25.56 18.08 -10.72
N HIS A 353 -26.80 17.58 -10.89
CA HIS A 353 -27.98 18.42 -11.01
C HIS A 353 -28.44 18.90 -9.63
N TYR A 354 -28.39 20.22 -9.41
CA TYR A 354 -28.93 20.89 -8.22
C TYR A 354 -28.36 20.44 -6.86
N GLY A 355 -27.27 19.68 -6.81
CA GLY A 355 -26.64 19.22 -5.57
C GLY A 355 -27.11 17.84 -5.09
N PHE A 356 -28.03 17.19 -5.80
CA PHE A 356 -28.69 15.97 -5.30
C PHE A 356 -28.21 14.70 -6.00
N ASN A 357 -28.14 14.69 -7.34
CA ASN A 357 -27.81 13.49 -8.10
C ASN A 357 -26.78 13.78 -9.21
N TRP A 358 -25.78 12.91 -9.30
CA TRP A 358 -24.84 12.86 -10.41
C TRP A 358 -25.41 12.05 -11.57
N THR A 359 -25.41 12.64 -12.76
CA THR A 359 -25.84 11.96 -13.99
C THR A 359 -24.71 11.98 -15.02
N LEU A 360 -24.60 10.89 -15.78
CA LEU A 360 -23.75 10.89 -16.97
C LEU A 360 -24.38 11.79 -18.02
N GLN A 361 -23.55 12.57 -18.70
CA GLN A 361 -23.88 13.39 -19.85
C GLN A 361 -22.82 13.15 -20.93
N THR A 362 -23.12 13.55 -22.16
CA THR A 362 -22.18 13.46 -23.27
C THR A 362 -22.05 14.81 -23.96
N GLY A 363 -20.90 15.06 -24.59
CA GLY A 363 -20.68 16.28 -25.34
C GLY A 363 -19.27 16.40 -25.91
N ASN A 364 -19.18 16.84 -27.17
CA ASN A 364 -17.90 16.97 -27.88
C ASN A 364 -17.11 18.24 -27.54
N ASN A 365 -17.81 19.38 -27.41
CA ASN A 365 -17.20 20.70 -27.29
C ASN A 365 -17.54 21.35 -25.94
N VAL A 366 -17.54 20.55 -24.87
CA VAL A 366 -17.83 21.03 -23.52
C VAL A 366 -16.52 21.18 -22.76
N GLU A 367 -16.15 22.42 -22.47
CA GLU A 367 -14.98 22.72 -21.65
C GLU A 367 -15.31 22.53 -20.17
N LEU A 368 -14.64 21.59 -19.53
CA LEU A 368 -14.91 21.20 -18.14
C LEU A 368 -13.60 20.91 -17.39
N PRO A 369 -13.59 21.01 -16.05
CA PRO A 369 -12.52 20.41 -15.28
C PRO A 369 -12.51 18.90 -15.49
N TYR A 370 -11.41 18.24 -15.19
CA TYR A 370 -11.25 16.83 -15.50
C TYR A 370 -10.40 16.12 -14.45
N ILE A 371 -10.54 14.80 -14.37
CA ILE A 371 -9.76 13.96 -13.45
C ILE A 371 -8.92 13.02 -14.28
N CYS A 372 -7.62 13.01 -14.00
CA CYS A 372 -6.68 12.07 -14.56
C CYS A 372 -6.45 10.90 -13.59
N GLN A 373 -6.11 9.75 -14.16
CA GLN A 373 -5.64 8.56 -13.47
C GLN A 373 -4.24 8.19 -13.96
N LEU A 374 -3.33 7.97 -13.03
CA LEU A 374 -1.98 7.46 -13.25
C LEU A 374 -1.85 6.07 -12.60
N ARG A 375 -0.98 5.21 -13.14
CA ARG A 375 -0.67 3.92 -12.52
C ARG A 375 0.11 4.14 -11.22
N ALA A 376 -0.29 3.48 -10.14
CA ALA A 376 0.44 3.53 -8.87
C ALA A 376 1.75 2.75 -8.95
N CYS A 377 2.73 3.14 -8.13
CA CYS A 377 3.93 2.34 -7.90
C CYS A 377 3.52 1.02 -7.24
N ASP A 378 4.01 -0.13 -7.68
CA ASP A 378 3.81 -1.44 -7.05
C ASP A 378 4.93 -2.41 -7.44
N ALA A 379 4.97 -3.66 -6.98
CA ALA A 379 6.13 -4.53 -7.23
C ALA A 379 6.52 -4.71 -8.72
N GLU A 380 5.60 -4.52 -9.66
CA GLU A 380 5.84 -4.68 -11.09
C GLU A 380 6.00 -3.36 -11.85
N TYR A 381 5.60 -2.22 -11.26
CA TYR A 381 5.64 -0.91 -11.90
C TYR A 381 6.39 0.13 -11.07
N ILE A 382 7.66 0.37 -11.44
CA ILE A 382 8.49 1.39 -10.80
C ILE A 382 8.11 2.75 -11.38
N CYS A 383 7.36 3.52 -10.60
CA CYS A 383 6.94 4.85 -10.97
C CYS A 383 8.12 5.84 -11.04
N ASP A 384 8.15 6.67 -12.09
CA ASP A 384 9.05 7.83 -12.14
C ASP A 384 8.43 9.01 -11.37
N GLN A 385 8.90 9.20 -10.14
CA GLN A 385 8.48 10.31 -9.27
C GLN A 385 8.73 11.69 -9.90
N THR A 386 9.74 11.81 -10.78
CA THR A 386 10.06 13.07 -11.48
C THR A 386 9.02 13.38 -12.54
N GLN A 387 8.55 12.36 -13.27
CA GLN A 387 7.52 12.52 -14.29
C GLN A 387 6.17 12.90 -13.66
N ALA A 388 5.81 12.27 -12.55
CA ALA A 388 4.60 12.60 -11.79
C ALA A 388 4.64 14.06 -11.28
N LYS A 389 5.78 14.52 -10.76
CA LYS A 389 5.95 15.91 -10.32
C LYS A 389 5.78 16.91 -11.48
N LYS A 390 6.35 16.62 -12.66
CA LYS A 390 6.19 17.46 -13.86
C LYS A 390 4.74 17.58 -14.31
N MET A 391 3.89 16.58 -14.07
CA MET A 391 2.45 16.68 -14.38
C MET A 391 1.75 17.67 -13.46
N LEU A 392 2.09 17.67 -12.16
CA LEU A 392 1.56 18.63 -11.18
C LEU A 392 2.06 20.06 -11.46
N GLU A 393 3.30 20.21 -11.92
CA GLU A 393 3.89 21.53 -12.21
C GLU A 393 3.29 22.20 -13.46
N LYS A 394 2.70 21.45 -14.41
CA LYS A 394 1.97 22.03 -15.56
C LYS A 394 0.69 22.78 -15.18
N VAL A 395 0.32 22.77 -13.90
CA VAL A 395 -0.88 23.40 -13.33
C VAL A 395 -0.60 24.84 -12.86
N TYR A 396 0.67 25.21 -12.70
CA TYR A 396 1.13 26.56 -12.34
C TYR A 396 1.86 27.20 -13.51
#